data_AF-A0A1A8QI21-F1
#
_entry.id   AF-A0A1A8QI21-F1
#
_cell.length_a   1.000
_cell.length_b   1.000
_cell.length_c   1.000
_cell.angle_alpha   90.00
_cell.angle_beta   90.00
_cell.angle_gamma   90.00
#
_symmetry.space_group_name_H-M   'P 1'
#
loop_
_entity.id
_entity.type
_entity.pdbx_description
1 polymer ?
#
loop_
_entity_poly.entity_id
_entity_poly.type
_entity_poly.pdbx_seq_one_letter_code
_entity_poly.pdbx_strand_id
1 'polypeptide(L)' 'EKMFHRKDHLKNHLHTHDPHKEAFTCQQCGKSYNTKLGFKRHLALHAANNGDLTCQVCLQLFPSTGVLL' A
#
# COMPACT_ATOMS: atom_id res chain seq x y z
N GLU A 1 20.55 10.97 -12.83
CA GLU A 1 19.34 11.80 -12.96
C GLU A 1 18.17 10.97 -13.46
N LYS A 2 16.96 11.14 -12.89
CA LYS A 2 15.72 10.52 -13.39
C LYS A 2 14.80 11.62 -13.89
N MET A 3 14.30 11.47 -15.11
CA MET A 3 13.40 12.43 -15.74
C MET A 3 11.95 11.97 -15.56
N PHE A 4 11.06 12.87 -15.15
CA PHE A 4 9.66 12.54 -14.87
C PHE A 4 8.73 13.42 -15.70
N HIS A 5 7.83 12.79 -16.47
CA HIS A 5 6.82 13.50 -17.27
C HIS A 5 5.62 14.00 -16.44
N ARG A 6 5.50 13.56 -15.17
CA ARG A 6 4.41 13.98 -14.27
C ARG A 6 4.96 14.58 -12.98
N LYS A 7 4.36 15.68 -12.54
CA LYS A 7 4.76 16.44 -11.34
C LYS A 7 4.63 15.63 -10.05
N ASP A 8 3.62 14.78 -9.92
CA ASP A 8 3.42 13.92 -8.75
C ASP A 8 4.49 12.83 -8.64
N HIS A 9 4.97 12.30 -9.76
CA HIS A 9 6.09 11.35 -9.77
C HIS A 9 7.41 12.01 -9.35
N LEU A 10 7.68 13.22 -9.85
CA LEU A 10 8.83 14.00 -9.40
C LEU A 10 8.74 14.29 -7.90
N LYS A 11 7.59 14.74 -7.41
CA LYS A 11 7.37 14.98 -5.97
C LYS A 11 7.62 13.71 -5.15
N ASN A 12 7.15 12.56 -5.61
CA ASN A 12 7.39 11.30 -4.92
C ASN A 12 8.85 10.85 -4.95
N HIS A 13 9.56 11.14 -6.03
CA HIS A 13 11.00 10.91 -6.12
C HIS A 13 11.78 11.82 -5.18
N LEU A 14 11.44 13.11 -5.08
CA LEU A 14 12.11 14.03 -4.16
C LEU A 14 12.00 13.57 -2.70
N HIS A 15 10.90 12.90 -2.33
CA HIS A 15 10.76 12.29 -1.01
C HIS A 15 11.78 11.20 -0.70
N THR A 16 12.45 10.60 -1.69
CA THR A 16 13.51 9.61 -1.44
C THR A 16 14.85 10.26 -1.13
N HIS A 17 15.00 11.56 -1.41
CA HIS A 17 16.20 12.33 -1.08
C HIS A 17 16.08 13.06 0.26
N ASP A 18 14.88 13.11 0.84
CA ASP A 18 14.63 13.76 2.12
C ASP A 18 14.68 12.73 3.26
N PRO A 19 15.76 12.69 4.06
CA PRO A 19 15.91 11.73 5.15
C PRO A 19 15.01 12.04 6.35
N HIS A 20 14.41 13.23 6.41
CA HIS A 20 13.54 13.69 7.50
C HIS A 20 12.05 13.46 7.21
N LYS A 21 11.72 12.91 6.04
CA LYS A 21 10.34 12.77 5.64
C LYS A 21 9.69 11.56 6.28
N GLU A 22 8.65 11.86 7.05
CA GLU A 22 7.73 10.89 7.62
C GLU A 22 7.20 9.93 6.53
N ALA A 23 7.63 8.67 6.61
CA ALA A 23 7.10 7.59 5.80
C ALA A 23 5.87 6.98 6.49
N PHE A 24 4.98 6.40 5.70
CA PHE A 24 3.87 5.62 6.24
C PHE A 24 4.36 4.21 6.53
N THR A 25 4.66 3.92 7.79
CA THR A 25 5.19 2.63 8.23
C THR A 25 4.07 1.71 8.70
N CYS A 26 4.02 0.50 8.15
CA CYS A 26 3.11 -0.54 8.61
C CYS A 26 3.59 -1.10 9.94
N GLN A 27 2.76 -0.99 10.98
CA GLN A 27 3.07 -1.55 12.30
C GLN A 27 3.05 -3.08 12.32
N GLN A 28 2.35 -3.73 11.38
CA GLN A 28 2.26 -5.20 11.33
C GLN A 28 3.50 -5.87 10.73
N CYS A 29 4.17 -5.22 9.76
CA CYS A 29 5.30 -5.83 9.04
C CYS A 29 6.52 -4.92 8.84
N GLY A 30 6.50 -3.70 9.37
CA GLY A 30 7.62 -2.74 9.28
C GLY A 30 7.84 -2.10 7.91
N LYS A 31 7.07 -2.46 6.88
CA LYS A 31 7.22 -1.88 5.53
C LYS A 31 6.84 -0.41 5.51
N SER A 32 7.68 0.41 4.87
CA SER A 32 7.52 1.86 4.77
C SER A 32 7.13 2.30 3.37
N TYR A 33 6.24 3.28 3.27
CA TYR A 33 5.73 3.80 2.01
C TYR A 33 5.85 5.33 1.95
N ASN A 34 6.29 5.86 0.80
CA ASN A 34 6.41 7.30 0.57
C ASN A 34 5.09 7.99 0.18
N THR A 35 4.05 7.20 -0.10
CA THR A 35 2.71 7.68 -0.47
C THR A 35 1.61 7.04 0.37
N LYS A 36 0.59 7.86 0.70
CA LYS A 36 -0.61 7.41 1.42
C LYS A 36 -1.40 6.35 0.63
N LEU A 37 -1.50 6.49 -0.70
CA LEU A 37 -2.19 5.53 -1.56
C LEU A 37 -1.49 4.16 -1.54
N GLY A 38 -0.16 4.14 -1.66
CA GLY A 38 0.64 2.92 -1.58
C GLY A 38 0.47 2.22 -0.23
N PHE A 39 0.48 2.99 0.86
CA PHE A 39 0.25 2.46 2.21
C PHE A 39 -1.16 1.87 2.39
N LYS A 40 -2.22 2.57 1.94
CA LYS A 40 -3.59 2.05 2.00
C LYS A 40 -3.77 0.75 1.22
N ARG A 41 -3.21 0.68 0.00
CA ARG A 41 -3.24 -0.56 -0.80
C ARG A 41 -2.52 -1.69 -0.08
N HIS A 42 -1.39 -1.40 0.56
CA HIS A 42 -0.68 -2.38 1.35
C HIS A 42 -1.49 -2.88 2.56
N LEU A 43 -2.16 -1.99 3.30
CA LEU A 43 -3.05 -2.40 4.40
C LEU A 43 -4.21 -3.27 3.92
N ALA A 44 -4.74 -3.01 2.72
CA ALA A 44 -5.76 -3.86 2.12
C ALA A 44 -5.25 -5.29 1.85
N LEU A 45 -3.96 -5.48 1.59
CA LEU A 45 -3.36 -6.83 1.47
C LEU A 45 -3.31 -7.55 2.81
N HIS A 46 -3.06 -6.83 3.92
CA HIS A 46 -3.16 -7.41 5.25
C HIS A 46 -4.60 -7.79 5.59
N ALA A 47 -5.57 -6.91 5.29
CA ALA A 47 -6.99 -7.21 5.50
C ALA A 47 -7.47 -8.40 4.65
N ALA A 48 -7.00 -8.49 3.40
CA ALA A 48 -7.25 -9.64 2.55
C ALA A 48 -6.61 -10.89 3.17
N ASN A 49 -5.29 -10.90 3.40
CA ASN A 49 -4.55 -12.07 3.89
C ASN A 49 -4.97 -12.57 5.28
N ASN A 50 -5.70 -11.75 6.04
CA ASN A 50 -6.30 -12.14 7.32
C ASN A 50 -7.60 -12.95 7.17
N GLY A 51 -7.95 -13.37 5.94
CA GLY A 51 -8.73 -14.59 5.71
C GLY A 51 -10.23 -14.40 5.46
N ASP A 52 -10.83 -13.29 5.88
CA ASP A 52 -12.30 -13.21 5.92
C ASP A 52 -12.85 -11.96 5.21
N LEU A 53 -12.91 -12.00 3.87
CA LEU A 53 -13.80 -11.11 3.13
C LEU A 53 -15.20 -11.72 3.12
N THR A 54 -15.97 -11.47 4.17
CA THR A 54 -17.38 -11.88 4.24
C THR A 54 -18.25 -10.88 3.48
N CYS A 55 -18.97 -11.37 2.48
CA CYS A 55 -20.02 -10.62 1.80
C CYS A 55 -21.19 -10.39 2.77
N GLN A 56 -21.50 -9.17 3.20
CA GLN A 56 -22.60 -8.90 4.14
C GLN A 56 -24.00 -9.23 3.58
N VAL A 57 -24.15 -9.32 2.25
CA VAL A 57 -25.43 -9.64 1.59
C VAL A 57 -25.69 -11.14 1.51
N CYS A 58 -24.61 -11.92 1.32
CA CYS A 58 -24.69 -13.34 1.01
C CYS A 58 -23.98 -14.24 2.04
N LEU A 59 -23.32 -13.64 3.04
CA LEU A 59 -22.55 -14.25 4.12
C LEU A 59 -21.49 -15.27 3.66
N GLN A 60 -21.12 -15.23 2.38
CA GLN A 60 -20.08 -16.08 1.83
C GLN A 60 -18.70 -15.53 2.18
N LEU A 61 -17.83 -16.43 2.62
CA LEU A 61 -16.41 -16.20 2.87
C LEU A 61 -15.68 -16.27 1.53
N PHE A 62 -15.11 -15.14 1.11
CA PHE A 62 -14.23 -15.13 -0.04
C PHE A 62 -12.79 -15.30 0.46
N PRO A 63 -12.13 -16.44 0.18
CA PRO A 63 -10.72 -16.58 0.50
C PRO A 63 -9.96 -15.51 -0.29
N SER A 64 -9.09 -14.79 0.42
CA SER A 64 -8.15 -13.86 -0.19
C SER A 64 -7.10 -14.65 -0.96
N THR A 65 -7.44 -15.09 -2.17
CA THR A 65 -6.46 -15.76 -3.03
C THR A 65 -5.35 -14.76 -3.34
N GLY A 66 -4.15 -15.04 -2.83
CA GLY A 66 -2.92 -14.32 -3.15
C GLY A 66 -2.46 -14.56 -4.58
N VAL A 67 -3.33 -14.36 -5.58
CA VAL A 67 -3.03 -14.53 -7.00
C VAL A 67 -3.38 -13.25 -7.75
N LEU A 68 -2.51 -12.26 -7.57
CA LEU A 68 -2.16 -11.26 -8.60
C LEU A 68 -0.65 -11.04 -8.54
N LEU A 69 0.10 -12.14 -8.70
CA LEU A 69 1.47 -12.13 -9.21
C LEU A 69 1.48 -12.94 -10.50
#